data_AF-A0A956CRK8-F1
#
_entry.id   AF-A0A956CRK8-F1
#
_cell.length_a   1.000
_cell.length_b   1.000
_cell.length_c   1.000
_cell.angle_alpha   90.00
_cell.angle_beta   90.00
_cell.angle_gamma   90.00
#
_symmetry.space_group_name_H-M   'P 1'
#
loop_
_entity.id
_entity.type
_entity.pdbx_description
1 polymer ?
#
loop_
_entity_poly.entity_id
_entity_poly.type
_entity_poly.pdbx_seq_one_letter_code
_entity_poly.pdbx_strand_id
1 'polypeptide(L)'
;MSSIARRVLLDALDALGEHRDATILVGAQAIYLHTGDADLGVAEYTTDADLAFDPDLLAEIPPLEQALEGAGFYGSSSAIGIWKTRRRTSASLDIDVQVDLLVPTTVSPGTGRRAARLPGHGVNAARKVDGLEGVLVDLAEHDIASLESAIDPRVVRAKVAGPGALLVAKMFKISERRGSARANDKDALD
;
A
#
# COMPACT_ATOMS: atom_id res chain seq x y z
N MET A 1 -2.87 -16.02 -3.14
CA MET A 1 -2.87 -14.71 -2.45
C MET A 1 -3.22 -14.92 -0.98
N SER A 2 -2.54 -14.23 -0.03
CA SER A 2 -2.89 -14.37 1.39
C SER A 2 -4.17 -13.61 1.71
N SER A 3 -5.21 -14.32 2.16
CA SER A 3 -6.49 -13.71 2.57
C SER A 3 -6.32 -12.68 3.68
N ILE A 4 -5.32 -12.86 4.53
CA ILE A 4 -5.00 -11.95 5.64
C ILE A 4 -4.51 -10.60 5.13
N ALA A 5 -3.66 -10.56 4.10
CA ALA A 5 -3.13 -9.30 3.57
C ALA A 5 -4.24 -8.46 2.90
N ARG A 6 -5.14 -9.09 2.14
CA ARG A 6 -6.32 -8.41 1.59
C ARG A 6 -7.21 -7.86 2.70
N ARG A 7 -7.44 -8.63 3.77
CA ARG A 7 -8.23 -8.18 4.92
C ARG A 7 -7.61 -6.97 5.62
N VAL A 8 -6.30 -6.96 5.79
CA VAL A 8 -5.58 -5.83 6.39
C VAL A 8 -5.58 -4.61 5.48
N LEU A 9 -5.49 -4.79 4.15
CA LEU A 9 -5.73 -3.71 3.20
C LEU A 9 -7.13 -3.10 3.37
N LEU A 10 -8.17 -3.94 3.50
CA LEU A 10 -9.54 -3.46 3.75
C LEU A 10 -9.64 -2.70 5.08
N ASP A 11 -9.02 -3.21 6.15
CA ASP A 11 -8.97 -2.53 7.45
C ASP A 11 -8.31 -1.15 7.33
N ALA A 12 -7.20 -1.04 6.59
CA ALA A 12 -6.52 0.23 6.37
C ALA A 12 -7.36 1.20 5.53
N LEU A 13 -7.99 0.73 4.45
CA LEU A 13 -8.87 1.57 3.63
C LEU A 13 -10.07 2.07 4.45
N ASP A 14 -10.72 1.21 5.23
CA ASP A 14 -11.81 1.61 6.13
C ASP A 14 -11.34 2.65 7.15
N ALA A 15 -10.15 2.45 7.74
CA ALA A 15 -9.55 3.38 8.70
C ALA A 15 -9.26 4.76 8.10
N LEU A 16 -8.78 4.81 6.85
CA LEU A 16 -8.47 6.06 6.16
C LEU A 16 -9.71 6.94 5.94
N GLY A 17 -10.93 6.38 5.94
CA GLY A 17 -12.16 7.15 5.90
C GLY A 17 -12.24 8.08 4.68
N GLU A 18 -12.34 9.38 4.93
CA GLU A 18 -12.38 10.43 3.90
C GLU A 18 -11.05 10.57 3.13
N HIS A 19 -9.92 10.19 3.73
CA HIS A 19 -8.61 10.21 3.05
C HIS A 19 -8.50 9.17 1.92
N ARG A 20 -9.48 8.25 1.81
CA ARG A 20 -9.53 7.30 0.69
C ARG A 20 -9.59 7.98 -0.67
N ASP A 21 -10.18 9.16 -0.76
CA ASP A 21 -10.24 9.91 -2.02
C ASP A 21 -8.84 10.35 -2.49
N ALA A 22 -7.90 10.52 -1.57
CA ALA A 22 -6.50 10.79 -1.87
C ALA A 22 -5.66 9.51 -2.04
N THR A 23 -6.23 8.32 -1.80
CA THR A 23 -5.50 7.05 -1.70
C THR A 23 -5.61 6.23 -2.98
N ILE A 24 -4.48 5.68 -3.43
CA ILE A 24 -4.37 4.83 -4.62
C ILE A 24 -3.67 3.53 -4.23
N LEU A 25 -4.32 2.39 -4.45
CA LEU A 25 -3.71 1.08 -4.28
C LEU A 25 -2.64 0.84 -5.35
N VAL A 26 -1.43 0.46 -4.92
CA VAL A 26 -0.31 0.16 -5.81
C VAL A 26 0.31 -1.21 -5.46
N GLY A 27 1.41 -1.56 -6.12
CA GLY A 27 2.16 -2.78 -5.81
C GLY A 27 1.42 -4.07 -6.14
N ALA A 28 1.75 -5.17 -5.45
CA ALA A 28 1.26 -6.50 -5.80
C ALA A 28 -0.27 -6.62 -5.69
N GLN A 29 -0.88 -6.01 -4.67
CA GLN A 29 -2.33 -6.03 -4.49
C GLN A 29 -3.09 -5.35 -5.65
N ALA A 30 -2.50 -4.33 -6.28
CA ALA A 30 -3.04 -3.70 -7.48
C ALA A 30 -2.87 -4.60 -8.71
N ILE A 31 -1.70 -5.21 -8.89
CA ILE A 31 -1.43 -6.17 -9.99
C ILE A 31 -2.46 -7.31 -9.97
N TYR A 32 -2.74 -7.87 -8.79
CA TYR A 32 -3.71 -8.96 -8.66
C TYR A 32 -5.12 -8.57 -9.09
N LEU A 33 -5.51 -7.30 -8.97
CA LEU A 33 -6.82 -6.83 -9.44
C LEU A 33 -6.87 -6.73 -10.97
N HIS A 34 -5.73 -6.59 -11.65
CA HIS A 34 -5.64 -6.55 -13.11
C HIS A 34 -5.48 -7.94 -13.73
N THR A 35 -4.83 -8.88 -13.03
CA THR A 35 -4.57 -10.24 -13.55
C THR A 35 -5.72 -11.22 -13.27
N GLY A 36 -6.64 -10.89 -12.35
CA GLY A 36 -7.73 -11.77 -11.94
C GLY A 36 -7.23 -13.07 -11.30
N ASP A 37 -8.05 -14.13 -11.35
CA ASP A 37 -7.77 -15.48 -10.85
C ASP A 37 -6.72 -16.25 -11.69
N ALA A 38 -5.87 -15.54 -12.44
CA ALA A 38 -4.71 -16.15 -13.06
C ALA A 38 -3.90 -16.86 -11.97
N ASP A 39 -3.73 -18.16 -12.12
CA ASP A 39 -3.00 -19.04 -11.21
C ASP A 39 -1.51 -18.69 -11.31
N LEU A 40 -1.14 -17.54 -10.76
CA LEU A 40 0.24 -17.15 -10.51
C LEU A 40 0.75 -18.19 -9.53
N GLY A 41 1.40 -19.22 -10.06
CA GLY A 41 1.88 -20.43 -9.39
C GLY A 41 2.97 -20.21 -8.35
N VAL A 42 2.96 -19.05 -7.71
CA VAL A 42 3.81 -18.67 -6.61
C VAL A 42 2.90 -18.14 -5.51
N ALA A 43 2.67 -18.97 -4.50
CA ALA A 43 2.16 -18.54 -3.21
C ALA A 43 3.23 -17.68 -2.53
N GLU A 44 3.45 -16.48 -3.04
CA GLU A 44 4.20 -15.48 -2.32
C GLU A 44 3.25 -14.91 -1.27
N TYR A 45 3.61 -15.17 -0.01
CA TYR A 45 3.12 -14.45 1.16
C TYR A 45 3.43 -12.96 0.97
N THR A 46 2.66 -12.24 0.15
CA THR A 46 2.66 -10.79 0.19
C THR A 46 1.88 -10.43 1.44
N THR A 47 2.58 -10.33 2.55
CA THR A 47 2.03 -9.87 3.83
C THR A 47 1.83 -8.35 3.83
N ASP A 48 2.05 -7.69 2.69
CA ASP A 48 2.20 -6.25 2.58
C ASP A 48 1.21 -5.69 1.56
N ALA A 49 0.61 -4.54 1.87
CA ALA A 49 -0.13 -3.70 0.92
C ALA A 49 0.54 -2.34 0.78
N ASP A 50 0.55 -1.77 -0.42
CA ASP A 50 1.14 -0.47 -0.70
C ASP A 50 0.04 0.53 -1.09
N LEU A 51 -0.04 1.67 -0.41
CA LEU A 51 -0.98 2.76 -0.67
C LEU A 51 -0.21 4.04 -0.99
N ALA A 52 -0.39 4.56 -2.21
CA ALA A 52 0.13 5.86 -2.59
C ALA A 52 -0.89 6.96 -2.30
N PHE A 53 -0.44 8.12 -1.84
CA PHE A 53 -1.28 9.29 -1.65
C PHE A 53 -1.02 10.36 -2.71
N ASP A 54 -2.09 11.00 -3.14
CA ASP A 54 -2.08 12.32 -3.78
C ASP A 54 -2.13 13.41 -2.69
N PRO A 55 -1.02 14.13 -2.44
CA PRO A 55 -0.97 15.16 -1.40
C PRO A 55 -1.90 16.35 -1.65
N ASP A 56 -2.29 16.60 -2.90
CA ASP A 56 -3.18 17.73 -3.23
C ASP A 56 -4.64 17.44 -2.84
N LEU A 57 -4.98 16.16 -2.69
CA LEU A 57 -6.31 15.71 -2.28
C LEU A 57 -6.38 15.31 -0.79
N LEU A 58 -5.23 15.11 -0.15
CA LEU A 58 -5.18 14.64 1.22
C LEU A 58 -5.53 15.77 2.20
N ALA A 59 -6.60 15.56 2.98
CA ALA A 59 -6.99 16.52 4.01
C ALA A 59 -6.04 16.46 5.22
N GLU A 60 -5.82 17.59 5.89
CA GLU A 60 -4.95 17.65 7.08
C GLU A 60 -5.52 16.90 8.30
N ILE A 61 -6.84 16.72 8.36
CA ILE A 61 -7.57 16.16 9.51
C ILE A 61 -8.50 15.03 9.03
N PRO A 62 -8.58 13.90 9.76
CA PRO A 62 -7.78 13.56 10.93
C PRO A 62 -6.32 13.23 10.55
N PRO A 63 -5.36 13.34 11.46
CA PRO A 63 -4.01 12.82 11.23
C PRO A 63 -4.04 11.34 10.83
N LEU A 64 -3.28 10.94 9.81
CA LEU A 64 -3.22 9.55 9.31
C LEU A 64 -2.88 8.56 10.42
N GLU A 65 -1.99 8.95 11.33
CA GLU A 65 -1.61 8.17 12.50
C GLU A 65 -2.81 7.90 13.42
N GLN A 66 -3.65 8.90 13.66
CA GLN A 66 -4.82 8.75 14.52
C GLN A 66 -5.83 7.78 13.90
N ALA A 67 -6.05 7.90 12.60
CA ALA A 67 -6.94 7.03 11.84
C ALA A 67 -6.47 5.55 11.91
N LEU A 68 -5.19 5.32 11.62
CA LEU A 68 -4.61 3.97 11.59
C LEU A 68 -4.47 3.36 12.99
N GLU A 69 -4.01 4.13 13.98
CA GLU A 69 -3.93 3.66 15.38
C GLU A 69 -5.31 3.33 15.95
N GLY A 70 -6.34 4.11 15.60
CA GLY A 70 -7.73 3.82 15.94
C GLY A 70 -8.23 2.48 15.38
N ALA A 71 -7.66 2.02 14.26
CA ALA A 71 -7.94 0.73 13.65
C ALA A 71 -6.96 -0.40 14.09
N GLY A 72 -6.11 -0.14 15.09
CA GLY A 72 -5.18 -1.13 15.64
C GLY A 72 -3.93 -1.35 14.80
N PHE A 73 -3.56 -0.39 13.96
CA PHE A 73 -2.23 -0.33 13.36
C PHE A 73 -1.25 0.38 14.28
N TYR A 74 0.04 0.12 14.09
CA TYR A 74 1.13 0.84 14.74
C TYR A 74 2.23 1.13 13.74
N GLY A 75 2.82 2.33 13.82
CA GLY A 75 3.94 2.73 13.00
C GLY A 75 5.20 1.93 13.34
N SER A 76 5.99 1.59 12.32
CA SER A 76 7.29 0.98 12.51
C SER A 76 8.29 1.96 13.13
N SER A 77 9.00 1.53 14.17
CA SER A 77 10.08 2.32 14.78
C SER A 77 11.35 2.38 13.94
N SER A 78 11.51 1.46 12.98
CA SER A 78 12.72 1.33 12.15
C SER A 78 12.56 1.84 10.72
N ALA A 79 11.33 2.16 10.30
CA ALA A 79 11.04 2.57 8.93
C ALA A 79 9.86 3.55 8.83
N ILE A 80 10.08 4.65 8.10
CA ILE A 80 9.08 5.70 7.84
C ILE A 80 8.03 5.17 6.86
N GLY A 81 6.76 5.50 7.09
CA GLY A 81 5.65 5.13 6.21
C GLY A 81 5.35 3.65 6.19
N ILE A 82 5.81 2.90 7.20
CA ILE A 82 5.49 1.48 7.38
C ILE A 82 4.58 1.34 8.59
N TRP A 83 3.38 0.83 8.35
CA TRP A 83 2.37 0.55 9.37
C TRP A 83 2.16 -0.95 9.48
N LYS A 84 1.95 -1.44 10.69
CA LYS A 84 1.78 -2.87 10.94
C LYS A 84 0.58 -3.11 11.83
N THR A 85 -0.05 -4.26 11.67
CA THR A 85 -1.05 -4.75 12.60
C THR A 85 -0.86 -6.24 12.83
N ARG A 86 -1.12 -6.70 14.05
CA ARG A 86 -0.97 -8.11 14.41
C ARG A 86 -2.21 -8.88 13.96
N ARG A 87 -2.02 -9.97 13.23
CA ARG A 87 -3.10 -10.86 12.80
C ARG A 87 -2.77 -12.30 13.15
N ARG A 88 -3.79 -13.00 13.63
CA ARG A 88 -3.71 -14.43 13.90
C ARG A 88 -3.93 -15.21 12.62
N THR A 89 -3.02 -16.12 12.31
CA THR A 89 -3.14 -17.06 11.19
C THR A 89 -3.97 -18.28 11.57
N SER A 90 -4.43 -19.05 10.58
CA SER A 90 -5.08 -20.35 10.78
C SER A 90 -4.19 -21.35 11.52
N ALA A 91 -2.87 -21.22 11.43
CA ALA A 91 -1.89 -21.99 12.18
C ALA A 91 -1.73 -21.52 13.65
N SER A 92 -2.59 -20.62 14.13
CA SER A 92 -2.52 -20.02 15.48
C SER A 92 -1.21 -19.28 15.79
N LEU A 93 -0.48 -18.87 14.74
CA LEU A 93 0.67 -17.99 14.86
C LEU A 93 0.22 -16.55 14.63
N ASP A 94 0.57 -15.66 15.54
CA ASP A 94 0.38 -14.22 15.36
C ASP A 94 1.53 -13.67 14.50
N ILE A 95 1.18 -13.01 13.38
CA ILE A 95 2.12 -12.38 12.47
C ILE A 95 1.85 -10.88 12.38
N ASP A 96 2.88 -10.11 12.07
CA ASP A 96 2.72 -8.71 11.70
C ASP A 96 2.43 -8.61 10.21
N VAL A 97 1.36 -7.91 9.87
CA VAL A 97 0.93 -7.64 8.49
C VAL A 97 1.10 -6.17 8.21
N GLN A 98 1.68 -5.83 7.07
CA GLN A 98 2.20 -4.50 6.79
C GLN A 98 1.32 -3.73 5.80
N VAL A 99 1.22 -2.43 6.00
CA VAL A 99 0.69 -1.47 5.03
C VAL A 99 1.68 -0.31 4.90
N ASP A 100 2.10 -0.04 3.67
CA ASP A 100 3.04 1.01 3.34
C ASP A 100 2.28 2.23 2.84
N LEU A 101 2.55 3.38 3.45
CA LEU A 101 2.01 4.68 3.03
C LEU A 101 3.10 5.45 2.27
N LEU A 102 2.82 5.67 1.00
CA LEU A 102 3.76 6.16 0.01
C LEU A 102 3.28 7.50 -0.56
N VAL A 103 4.22 8.35 -0.96
CA VAL A 103 3.94 9.60 -1.66
C VAL A 103 4.92 9.68 -2.83
N PRO A 104 4.47 9.95 -4.08
CA PRO A 104 5.41 10.16 -5.17
C PRO A 104 6.35 11.33 -4.86
N THR A 105 7.66 11.12 -5.03
CA THR A 105 8.69 12.07 -4.56
C THR A 105 8.47 13.49 -5.10
N THR A 106 8.10 13.60 -6.37
CA THR A 106 8.00 14.89 -7.07
C THR A 106 6.83 15.77 -6.61
N VAL A 107 5.77 15.16 -6.07
CA VAL A 107 4.58 15.89 -5.55
C VAL A 107 4.58 16.00 -4.03
N SER A 108 5.58 15.43 -3.35
CA SER A 108 5.64 15.49 -1.90
C SER A 108 5.90 16.91 -1.39
N PRO A 109 5.08 17.44 -0.46
CA PRO A 109 5.20 18.83 0.02
C PRO A 109 6.39 19.05 0.95
N GLY A 110 6.89 17.97 1.56
CA GLY A 110 7.96 18.03 2.56
C GLY A 110 9.35 18.27 2.00
N THR A 111 10.17 19.01 2.73
CA THR A 111 11.62 19.03 2.51
C THR A 111 12.30 17.79 3.11
N GLY A 112 13.32 17.26 2.42
CA GLY A 112 14.09 16.09 2.88
C GLY A 112 13.97 14.86 1.97
N ARG A 113 14.75 13.82 2.33
CA ARG A 113 14.99 12.65 1.46
C ARG A 113 14.00 11.50 1.57
N ARG A 114 13.41 11.25 2.75
CA ARG A 114 12.60 10.04 3.00
C ARG A 114 11.18 10.32 3.49
N ALA A 115 11.01 11.19 4.50
CA ALA A 115 9.69 11.54 5.00
C ALA A 115 8.92 12.41 3.99
N ALA A 116 7.63 12.14 3.80
CA ALA A 116 6.78 12.95 2.94
C ALA A 116 6.41 14.31 3.55
N ARG A 117 6.38 14.39 4.90
CA ARG A 117 5.97 15.57 5.70
C ARG A 117 4.69 16.23 5.16
N LEU A 118 3.65 15.42 5.08
CA LEU A 118 2.33 15.86 4.66
C LEU A 118 1.75 16.81 5.75
N PRO A 119 1.19 17.98 5.39
CA PRO A 119 0.54 18.89 6.34
C PRO A 119 -0.52 18.18 7.19
N GLY A 120 -0.58 18.46 8.49
CA GLY A 120 -1.53 17.81 9.40
C GLY A 120 -1.18 16.39 9.85
N HIS A 121 -0.09 15.80 9.34
CA HIS A 121 0.27 14.41 9.62
C HIS A 121 1.69 14.27 10.22
N GLY A 122 1.88 13.21 11.00
CA GLY A 122 3.17 12.89 11.60
C GLY A 122 4.29 12.67 10.58
N VAL A 123 5.52 13.05 10.92
CA VAL A 123 6.69 12.91 10.02
C VAL A 123 6.96 11.46 9.58
N ASN A 124 6.52 10.49 10.39
CA ASN A 124 6.69 9.06 10.12
C ASN A 124 5.49 8.45 9.37
N ALA A 125 4.43 9.22 9.10
CA ALA A 125 3.17 8.68 8.58
C ALA A 125 3.31 8.11 7.17
N ALA A 126 4.04 8.79 6.28
CA ALA A 126 4.26 8.36 4.91
C ALA A 126 5.67 8.69 4.43
N ARG A 127 6.16 7.92 3.45
CA ARG A 127 7.48 8.11 2.85
C ARG A 127 7.41 8.46 1.37
N LYS A 128 8.44 9.18 0.90
CA LYS A 128 8.67 9.47 -0.51
C LYS A 128 9.13 8.22 -1.26
N VAL A 129 8.66 8.04 -2.49
CA VAL A 129 9.09 6.97 -3.40
C VAL A 129 9.22 7.55 -4.82
N ASP A 130 10.38 7.31 -5.43
CA ASP A 130 10.63 7.66 -6.83
C ASP A 130 9.92 6.66 -7.76
N GLY A 131 9.35 7.15 -8.87
CA GLY A 131 8.71 6.31 -9.87
C GLY A 131 7.24 5.99 -9.62
N LEU A 132 6.62 6.60 -8.61
CA LEU A 132 5.18 6.49 -8.37
C LEU A 132 4.36 7.58 -9.07
N GLU A 133 4.98 8.53 -9.76
CA GLU A 133 4.30 9.66 -10.39
C GLU A 133 3.16 9.23 -11.33
N GLY A 134 3.36 8.14 -12.07
CA GLY A 134 2.37 7.63 -13.00
C GLY A 134 1.04 7.24 -12.34
N VAL A 135 1.06 6.87 -11.04
CA VAL A 135 -0.13 6.39 -10.33
C VAL A 135 -1.16 7.50 -10.10
N LEU A 136 -0.77 8.77 -10.25
CA LEU A 136 -1.66 9.93 -10.16
C LEU A 136 -2.45 10.17 -11.46
N VAL A 137 -2.03 9.54 -12.57
CA VAL A 137 -2.60 9.78 -13.91
C VAL A 137 -3.26 8.51 -14.45
N ASP A 138 -2.55 7.38 -14.39
CA ASP A 138 -3.07 6.08 -14.81
C ASP A 138 -3.60 5.35 -13.57
N LEU A 139 -4.90 5.57 -13.29
CA LEU A 139 -5.64 4.97 -12.19
C LEU A 139 -7.11 4.80 -12.59
N ALA A 140 -7.79 3.86 -11.94
CA ALA A 140 -9.25 3.72 -12.04
C ALA A 140 -9.83 3.35 -10.68
N GLU A 141 -11.11 3.65 -10.47
CA GLU A 141 -11.82 3.16 -9.30
C GLU A 141 -12.23 1.69 -9.48
N HIS A 142 -11.88 0.86 -8.50
CA HIS A 142 -12.23 -0.56 -8.45
C HIS A 142 -12.97 -0.91 -7.17
N ASP A 143 -13.75 -1.98 -7.23
CA ASP A 143 -14.33 -2.61 -6.07
C ASP A 143 -13.34 -3.64 -5.53
N ILE A 144 -12.82 -3.40 -4.33
CA ILE A 144 -11.88 -4.29 -3.67
C ILE A 144 -12.67 -5.16 -2.69
N ALA A 145 -12.87 -6.42 -3.06
CA ALA A 145 -13.51 -7.41 -2.20
C ALA A 145 -12.51 -8.18 -1.35
N SER A 146 -12.98 -8.72 -0.23
CA SER A 146 -12.27 -9.78 0.49
C SER A 146 -12.10 -11.02 -0.38
N LEU A 147 -11.00 -11.75 -0.17
CA LEU A 147 -10.80 -13.07 -0.78
C LEU A 147 -11.56 -14.19 -0.04
N GLU A 148 -12.08 -13.90 1.15
CA GLU A 148 -12.83 -14.82 2.00
C GLU A 148 -14.22 -14.22 2.26
N SER A 149 -14.97 -13.95 1.19
CA SER A 149 -16.27 -13.26 1.24
C SER A 149 -17.29 -13.90 2.19
N ALA A 150 -17.18 -15.21 2.43
CA ALA A 150 -18.00 -15.93 3.40
C ALA A 150 -17.71 -15.56 4.87
N ILE A 151 -16.50 -15.07 5.16
CA ILE A 151 -16.04 -14.71 6.52
C ILE A 151 -15.97 -13.19 6.68
N ASP A 152 -15.58 -12.48 5.61
CA ASP A 152 -15.50 -11.02 5.55
C ASP A 152 -16.19 -10.54 4.27
N PRO A 153 -17.45 -10.06 4.34
CA PRO A 153 -18.23 -9.69 3.17
C PRO A 153 -17.92 -8.27 2.67
N ARG A 154 -16.92 -7.58 3.24
CA ARG A 154 -16.62 -6.20 2.88
C ARG A 154 -16.18 -6.07 1.43
N VAL A 155 -16.66 -4.99 0.83
CA VAL A 155 -16.22 -4.47 -0.46
C VAL A 155 -15.97 -2.99 -0.29
N VAL A 156 -14.78 -2.53 -0.67
CA VAL A 156 -14.39 -1.13 -0.57
C VAL A 156 -14.10 -0.59 -1.96
N ARG A 157 -14.76 0.51 -2.32
CA ARG A 157 -14.46 1.30 -3.53
C ARG A 157 -13.18 2.10 -3.29
N ALA A 158 -12.16 1.92 -4.12
CA ALA A 158 -10.92 2.69 -4.03
C ALA A 158 -10.24 2.84 -5.39
N LYS A 159 -9.37 3.85 -5.52
CA LYS A 159 -8.52 4.01 -6.70
C LYS A 159 -7.44 2.92 -6.72
N VAL A 160 -7.21 2.34 -7.88
CA VAL A 160 -6.17 1.34 -8.13
C VAL A 160 -5.31 1.85 -9.28
N ALA A 161 -4.00 1.81 -9.12
CA ALA A 161 -3.07 2.20 -10.18
C ALA A 161 -3.24 1.30 -11.40
N GLY A 162 -3.26 1.91 -12.58
CA GLY A 162 -3.36 1.22 -13.85
C GLY A 162 -2.05 0.51 -14.24
N PRO A 163 -2.12 -0.40 -15.22
CA PRO A 163 -0.97 -1.22 -15.62
C PRO A 163 0.25 -0.42 -16.09
N GLY A 164 0.05 0.74 -16.73
CA GLY A 164 1.15 1.58 -17.20
C GLY A 164 1.90 2.22 -16.05
N ALA A 165 1.19 2.76 -15.07
CA ALA A 165 1.78 3.29 -13.84
C ALA A 165 2.52 2.20 -13.03
N LEU A 166 1.91 1.02 -12.89
CA LEU A 166 2.51 -0.11 -12.17
C LEU A 166 3.81 -0.57 -12.84
N LEU A 167 3.86 -0.66 -14.18
CA LEU A 167 5.06 -1.02 -14.92
C LEU A 167 6.20 -0.01 -14.67
N VAL A 168 5.92 1.30 -14.74
CA VAL A 168 6.91 2.34 -14.45
C VAL A 168 7.43 2.24 -13.01
N ALA A 169 6.53 2.07 -12.03
CA ALA A 169 6.91 1.90 -10.63
C ALA A 169 7.81 0.67 -10.41
N LYS A 170 7.55 -0.43 -11.12
CA LYS A 170 8.41 -1.63 -11.08
C LYS A 170 9.78 -1.39 -11.69
N MET A 171 9.88 -0.66 -12.80
CA MET A 171 11.17 -0.31 -13.40
C MET A 171 12.07 0.46 -12.40
N PHE A 172 11.50 1.38 -11.63
CA PHE A 172 12.22 2.07 -10.55
C PHE A 172 12.66 1.10 -9.44
N LYS A 173 11.76 0.27 -8.91
CA LYS A 173 12.09 -0.74 -7.89
C LYS A 173 13.23 -1.68 -8.34
N ILE A 174 13.17 -2.18 -9.58
CA ILE A 174 14.22 -3.04 -10.15
C ILE A 174 15.54 -2.26 -10.24
N SER A 175 15.50 -1.02 -10.73
CA SER A 175 16.69 -0.17 -10.83
C SER A 175 17.35 0.09 -9.47
N GLU A 176 16.58 0.29 -8.40
CA GLU A 176 17.11 0.44 -7.03
C GLU A 176 17.79 -0.83 -6.50
N ARG A 177 17.35 -1.99 -6.96
CA ARG A 177 17.85 -3.29 -6.50
C ARG A 177 19.07 -3.78 -7.29
N ARG A 178 19.25 -3.28 -8.52
CA ARG A 178 20.40 -3.60 -9.37
C ARG A 178 21.73 -3.41 -8.61
N GLY A 179 22.54 -4.46 -8.59
CA GLY A 179 23.86 -4.44 -7.93
C GLY A 179 23.82 -4.49 -6.40
N SER A 180 22.66 -4.76 -5.79
CA SER A 180 22.52 -4.90 -4.34
C SER A 180 22.25 -6.35 -3.92
N ALA A 181 22.48 -6.66 -2.63
CA ALA A 181 22.10 -7.96 -2.04
C ALA A 181 20.57 -8.22 -2.04
N ARG A 182 19.76 -7.25 -2.47
CA ARG A 182 18.30 -7.35 -2.63
C ARG A 182 17.87 -7.65 -4.06
N ALA A 183 18.80 -7.89 -4.98
CA ALA A 183 18.48 -8.43 -6.30
C ALA A 183 17.96 -9.86 -6.12
N ASN A 184 16.65 -10.06 -6.25
CA ASN A 184 15.98 -11.35 -6.19
C ASN A 184 15.01 -11.50 -7.37
N ASP A 185 14.70 -12.74 -7.74
CA ASP A 185 13.82 -13.05 -8.89
C ASP A 185 12.33 -12.71 -8.65
N LYS A 186 11.98 -12.11 -7.50
CA LYS A 186 10.58 -11.78 -7.18
C LYS A 186 9.98 -10.77 -8.15
N ASP A 187 10.81 -9.86 -8.67
CA ASP A 187 10.37 -8.86 -9.65
C ASP A 187 10.15 -9.46 -11.05
N ALA A 188 10.51 -10.73 -11.29
CA ALA A 188 10.28 -11.40 -12.58
C ALA A 188 8.82 -11.88 -12.75
N LEU A 189 8.01 -11.78 -11.69
CA LEU A 189 6.62 -12.27 -11.64
C LEU A 189 5.58 -11.15 -11.73
N ASP A 190 6.03 -9.89 -11.81
CA ASP A 190 5.20 -8.69 -11.97
C ASP A 190 5.02 -8.30 -13.44
#